data_AF-A0A1E7Q8C8-F1
#
_entry.id   AF-A0A1E7Q8C8-F1
#
_cell.length_a   1.000
_cell.length_b   1.000
_cell.length_c   1.000
_cell.angle_alpha   90.00
_cell.angle_beta   90.00
_cell.angle_gamma   90.00
#
_symmetry.space_group_name_H-M   'P 1'
#
loop_
_entity.id
_entity.type
_entity.pdbx_description
1 polymer ?
#
loop_
_entity_poly.entity_id
_entity_poly.type
_entity_poly.pdbx_seq_one_letter_code
_entity_poly.pdbx_strand_id
1 'polypeptide(L)'
;MSLLLEKRELKKAAKELTLVKLTEVIEVLNAVLAERQTEVELIEQLETLAKSQGFTLEQLGYKQSTDVLPTEVGAAKTKAEKRPVKPKFKTINKESQYFYVEDGQLQLLRTHTMKKGLQARGINVLPVAEVDKKYSSQIDRLIADATEQAVKNFNNKVDSWNEWAQVNGGEILTKK
;
A
#
# COMPACT_ATOMS: atom_id res chain seq x y z
N MET A 1 -20.86 -4.96 -18.86
CA MET A 1 -21.46 -3.71 -18.34
C MET A 1 -22.42 -4.08 -17.22
N SER A 2 -22.65 -3.21 -16.23
CA SER A 2 -23.56 -3.51 -15.12
C SER A 2 -25.02 -3.45 -15.61
N LEU A 3 -25.80 -4.49 -15.30
CA LEU A 3 -27.22 -4.63 -15.68
C LEU A 3 -28.08 -3.42 -15.27
N LEU A 4 -27.67 -2.70 -14.22
CA LEU A 4 -28.37 -1.52 -13.70
C LEU A 4 -28.15 -0.24 -14.53
N LEU A 5 -27.16 -0.22 -15.42
CA LEU A 5 -26.84 0.93 -16.26
C LEU A 5 -27.61 0.91 -17.58
N GLU A 6 -28.02 -0.27 -18.04
CA GLU A 6 -28.74 -0.43 -19.30
C GLU A 6 -30.27 -0.43 -19.07
N LYS A 7 -30.92 0.71 -19.36
CA LYS A 7 -32.37 0.91 -19.15
C LYS A 7 -33.25 -0.19 -19.75
N ARG A 8 -32.84 -0.78 -20.88
CA ARG A 8 -33.56 -1.86 -21.56
C ARG A 8 -33.49 -3.17 -20.76
N GLU A 9 -32.30 -3.53 -20.29
CA GLU A 9 -32.08 -4.75 -19.51
C GLU A 9 -32.72 -4.64 -18.13
N LEU A 10 -32.58 -3.49 -17.47
CA LEU A 10 -33.24 -3.18 -16.21
C LEU A 10 -34.76 -3.31 -16.30
N LYS A 11 -35.37 -2.80 -17.38
CA LYS A 11 -36.82 -2.90 -17.59
C LYS A 11 -37.27 -4.33 -17.85
N LYS A 12 -36.45 -5.17 -18.49
CA LYS A 12 -36.76 -6.58 -18.70
C LYS A 12 -36.71 -7.34 -17.38
N ALA A 13 -35.63 -7.17 -16.60
CA ALA A 13 -35.48 -7.76 -15.28
C ALA A 13 -36.57 -7.30 -14.30
N ALA A 14 -36.94 -6.02 -14.31
CA ALA A 14 -37.99 -5.48 -13.46
C ALA A 14 -39.37 -6.08 -13.77
N LYS A 15 -39.64 -6.44 -15.03
CA LYS A 15 -40.91 -7.09 -15.42
C LYS A 15 -41.03 -8.55 -14.96
N GLU A 16 -39.91 -9.18 -14.64
CA GLU A 16 -39.87 -10.55 -14.10
C GLU A 16 -40.10 -10.58 -12.59
N LEU A 17 -40.06 -9.42 -11.92
CA LEU A 17 -40.30 -9.26 -10.49
C LEU A 17 -41.75 -8.87 -10.19
N THR A 18 -42.22 -9.24 -9.00
CA THR A 18 -43.52 -8.80 -8.50
C THR A 18 -43.44 -7.35 -8.03
N LEU A 19 -44.58 -6.65 -8.04
CA LEU A 19 -44.66 -5.26 -7.58
C LEU A 19 -44.11 -5.08 -6.15
N VAL A 20 -44.41 -6.02 -5.25
CA VAL A 20 -43.92 -6.00 -3.86
C VAL A 20 -42.39 -6.03 -3.81
N LYS A 21 -41.75 -6.91 -4.58
CA LYS A 21 -40.28 -7.00 -4.64
C LYS A 21 -39.64 -5.77 -5.28
N LEU A 22 -40.31 -5.14 -6.25
CA LEU A 22 -39.83 -3.88 -6.82
C LEU A 22 -39.86 -2.75 -5.79
N THR A 23 -40.90 -2.69 -4.95
CA THR A 23 -40.98 -1.72 -3.85
C THR A 23 -39.85 -1.93 -2.84
N GLU A 24 -39.60 -3.17 -2.42
CA GLU A 24 -38.48 -3.50 -1.51
C GLU A 24 -37.11 -3.10 -2.11
N VAL A 25 -36.90 -3.35 -3.41
CA VAL A 25 -35.66 -2.93 -4.09
C VAL A 25 -35.53 -1.41 -4.12
N ILE A 26 -36.63 -0.68 -4.33
CA ILE A 26 -36.63 0.80 -4.30
C ILE A 26 -36.29 1.31 -2.90
N GLU A 27 -36.83 0.70 -1.85
CA GLU A 27 -36.53 1.08 -0.45
C GLU A 27 -35.04 0.90 -0.13
N VAL A 28 -34.45 -0.24 -0.53
CA VAL A 28 -33.01 -0.49 -0.35
C VAL A 28 -32.17 0.52 -1.14
N LEU A 29 -32.52 0.80 -2.40
CA LEU A 29 -31.79 1.77 -3.21
C LEU A 29 -31.88 3.19 -2.62
N ASN A 30 -33.03 3.59 -2.09
CA ASN A 30 -33.20 4.88 -1.42
C ASN A 30 -32.38 4.96 -0.12
N ALA A 31 -32.29 3.87 0.65
CA ALA A 31 -31.44 3.82 1.83
C ALA A 31 -29.95 3.99 1.46
N VAL A 32 -29.47 3.28 0.43
CA VAL A 32 -28.11 3.44 -0.07
C VAL A 32 -27.86 4.85 -0.59
N LEU A 33 -28.83 5.46 -1.30
CA LEU A 33 -28.70 6.86 -1.74
C LEU A 33 -28.56 7.82 -0.56
N ALA A 34 -29.34 7.63 0.51
CA ALA A 34 -29.24 8.44 1.72
C ALA A 34 -27.87 8.28 2.40
N GLU A 35 -27.35 7.06 2.50
CA GLU A 35 -25.99 6.80 3.01
C GLU A 35 -24.91 7.48 2.16
N ARG A 36 -25.03 7.41 0.83
CA ARG A 36 -24.07 8.09 -0.07
C ARG A 36 -24.15 9.61 0.05
N GLN A 37 -25.34 10.16 0.27
CA GLN A 37 -25.50 11.59 0.46
C GLN A 37 -24.85 12.05 1.76
N THR A 38 -25.00 11.31 2.87
CA THR A 38 -24.33 11.63 4.13
C THR A 38 -22.81 11.48 4.06
N GLU A 39 -22.31 10.48 3.32
CA GLU A 39 -20.87 10.35 3.03
C GLU A 39 -20.34 11.58 2.28
N VAL A 40 -21.06 12.06 1.26
CA VAL A 40 -20.66 13.25 0.49
C VAL A 40 -20.66 14.50 1.37
N GLU A 41 -21.67 14.69 2.21
CA GLU A 41 -21.74 15.81 3.14
C GLU A 41 -20.60 15.77 4.17
N LEU A 42 -20.28 14.58 4.70
CA LEU A 42 -19.16 14.39 5.62
C LEU A 42 -17.82 14.71 4.94
N ILE A 43 -17.66 14.27 3.68
CA ILE A 43 -16.47 14.59 2.89
C ILE A 43 -16.35 16.11 2.70
N GLU A 44 -17.42 16.82 2.39
CA GLU A 44 -17.41 18.27 2.24
C GLU A 44 -17.04 18.99 3.56
N GLN A 45 -17.57 18.51 4.69
CA GLN A 45 -17.19 19.00 6.02
C GLN A 45 -15.71 18.76 6.32
N LEU A 46 -15.18 17.58 5.98
CA LEU A 46 -13.76 17.26 6.14
C LEU A 46 -12.89 18.13 5.22
N GLU A 47 -13.32 18.41 3.99
CA GLU A 47 -12.61 19.30 3.08
C GLU A 47 -12.55 20.74 3.60
N THR A 48 -13.66 21.27 4.12
CA THR A 48 -13.69 22.63 4.68
C THR A 48 -12.81 22.75 5.93
N LEU A 49 -12.83 21.74 6.81
CA LEU A 49 -11.95 21.66 7.97
C LEU A 49 -10.48 21.51 7.58
N ALA A 50 -10.17 20.68 6.58
CA ALA A 50 -8.81 20.53 6.09
C ALA A 50 -8.29 21.84 5.46
N LYS A 51 -9.11 22.54 4.68
CA LYS A 51 -8.78 23.87 4.13
C LYS A 51 -8.53 24.89 5.25
N SER A 52 -9.35 24.91 6.30
CA SER A 52 -9.16 25.84 7.43
C SER A 52 -7.90 25.56 8.25
N GLN A 53 -7.46 24.30 8.29
CA GLN A 53 -6.18 23.90 8.89
C GLN A 53 -4.96 24.12 7.96
N GLY A 54 -5.19 24.62 6.74
CA GLY A 54 -4.17 24.96 5.76
C GLY A 54 -3.68 23.77 4.93
N PHE A 55 -4.42 22.67 4.88
CA PHE A 55 -4.16 21.57 3.94
C PHE A 55 -4.66 21.94 2.54
N THR A 56 -3.87 21.60 1.52
CA THR A 56 -4.26 21.77 0.11
C THR A 56 -5.00 20.53 -0.38
N LEU A 57 -5.86 20.68 -1.39
CA LEU A 57 -6.60 19.57 -2.03
C LEU A 57 -5.68 18.45 -2.55
N GLU A 58 -4.43 18.78 -2.86
CA GLU A 58 -3.39 17.84 -3.31
C GLU A 58 -2.88 16.95 -2.17
N GLN A 59 -2.72 17.50 -0.95
CA GLN A 59 -2.32 16.74 0.24
C GLN A 59 -3.42 15.80 0.74
N LEU A 60 -4.67 16.10 0.39
CA LEU A 60 -5.84 15.26 0.66
C LEU A 60 -6.03 14.17 -0.42
N GLY A 61 -5.17 14.13 -1.45
CA GLY A 61 -5.18 13.08 -2.47
C GLY A 61 -6.24 13.25 -3.57
N TYR A 62 -6.94 14.40 -3.63
CA TYR A 62 -7.98 14.67 -4.64
C TYR A 62 -7.43 14.97 -6.04
N LYS A 63 -6.13 15.26 -6.15
CA LYS A 63 -5.43 15.39 -7.44
C LYS A 63 -4.24 14.45 -7.48
N GLN A 64 -4.35 13.40 -8.28
CA GLN A 64 -3.21 12.58 -8.67
C GLN A 64 -2.49 13.33 -9.81
N SER A 65 -1.57 14.22 -9.46
CA SER A 65 -0.66 14.80 -10.46
C SER A 65 0.42 13.79 -10.78
N THR A 66 0.52 13.38 -12.05
CA THR A 66 1.49 12.44 -12.61
C THR A 66 2.90 13.04 -12.78
N ASP A 67 3.29 14.00 -11.95
CA ASP A 67 4.63 14.56 -12.01
C ASP A 67 5.11 14.90 -10.61
N VAL A 68 5.95 14.01 -10.09
CA VAL A 68 6.64 14.19 -8.81
C VAL A 68 7.96 14.89 -9.12
N LEU A 69 7.97 16.21 -9.02
CA LEU A 69 9.20 16.94 -8.73
C LEU A 69 9.20 17.29 -7.23
N PRO A 70 10.23 16.88 -6.48
CA PRO A 70 10.36 17.25 -5.08
C PRO A 70 10.83 18.71 -5.01
N THR A 71 9.91 19.64 -4.72
CA THR A 71 10.31 20.98 -4.29
C THR A 71 10.51 21.01 -2.79
N GLU A 72 11.78 21.05 -2.39
CA GLU A 72 12.19 21.56 -1.09
C GLU A 72 11.82 23.04 -1.01
N VAL A 73 10.89 23.42 -0.13
CA VAL A 73 10.97 24.71 0.56
C VAL A 73 10.41 24.57 1.97
N GLY A 74 11.29 24.81 2.95
CA GLY A 74 10.97 24.81 4.36
C GLY A 74 10.02 25.95 4.75
N ALA A 75 9.08 25.62 5.62
CA ALA A 75 8.53 26.54 6.60
C ALA A 75 8.38 25.75 7.90
N ALA A 76 9.05 26.23 8.94
CA ALA A 76 9.03 25.68 10.28
C ALA A 76 7.59 25.63 10.81
N LYS A 77 6.99 24.44 10.80
CA LYS A 77 5.96 24.04 11.75
C LYS A 77 6.59 22.97 12.61
N THR A 78 6.68 23.25 13.91
CA THR A 78 7.01 22.28 14.95
C THR A 78 6.27 20.98 14.64
N LYS A 79 7.03 19.98 14.21
CA LYS A 79 6.52 18.64 13.95
C LYS A 79 5.89 18.18 15.26
N ALA A 80 4.57 18.14 15.35
CA ALA A 80 3.95 17.06 16.10
C ALA A 80 4.46 15.81 15.39
N GLU A 81 5.58 15.26 15.87
CA GLU A 81 6.27 14.14 15.25
C GLU A 81 5.24 13.02 15.10
N LYS A 82 4.80 12.82 13.86
CA LYS A 82 3.94 11.69 13.52
C LYS A 82 4.60 10.47 14.12
N ARG A 83 3.90 9.83 15.08
CA ARG A 83 4.39 8.64 15.77
C ARG A 83 4.93 7.65 14.72
N PRO A 84 6.24 7.34 14.72
CA PRO A 84 6.80 6.36 13.81
C PRO A 84 6.17 4.99 14.10
N VAL A 85 6.03 4.14 13.10
CA VAL A 85 5.49 2.78 13.31
C VAL A 85 6.52 1.95 14.08
N LYS A 86 6.09 1.29 15.16
CA LYS A 86 6.95 0.41 15.96
C LYS A 86 7.68 -0.59 15.03
N PRO A 87 9.03 -0.55 14.96
CA PRO A 87 9.80 -1.41 14.08
C PRO A 87 9.57 -2.89 14.42
N LYS A 88 9.39 -3.73 13.39
CA LYS A 88 9.35 -5.19 13.52
C LYS A 88 10.44 -5.79 12.64
N PHE A 89 11.33 -6.56 13.26
CA PHE A 89 12.36 -7.28 12.52
C PHE A 89 11.74 -8.48 11.81
N LYS A 90 11.97 -8.60 10.50
CA LYS A 90 11.59 -9.78 9.72
C LYS A 90 12.85 -10.57 9.40
N THR A 91 12.90 -11.83 9.84
CA THR A 91 13.95 -12.76 9.47
C THR A 91 13.76 -13.23 8.03
N ILE A 92 14.85 -13.34 7.28
CA ILE A 92 14.83 -13.86 5.91
C ILE A 92 14.92 -15.39 5.98
N ASN A 93 13.88 -16.08 5.51
CA ASN A 93 13.90 -17.53 5.34
C ASN A 93 14.37 -17.85 3.91
N LYS A 94 15.48 -18.59 3.76
CA LYS A 94 16.08 -18.96 2.48
C LYS A 94 15.11 -19.73 1.57
N GLU A 95 14.32 -20.65 2.12
CA GLU A 95 13.44 -21.53 1.35
C GLU A 95 12.25 -20.80 0.74
N SER A 96 11.80 -19.70 1.35
CA SER A 96 10.69 -18.89 0.87
C SER A 96 11.12 -17.79 -0.11
N GLN A 97 12.41 -17.72 -0.46
CA GLN A 97 12.90 -16.69 -1.38
C GLN A 97 12.76 -17.09 -2.84
N TYR A 98 12.54 -16.08 -3.67
CA TYR A 98 12.52 -16.19 -5.11
C TYR A 98 13.72 -15.45 -5.70
N PHE A 99 14.20 -15.93 -6.83
CA PHE A 99 15.35 -15.40 -7.54
C PHE A 99 15.00 -15.18 -9.00
N TYR A 100 15.79 -14.37 -9.67
CA TYR A 100 15.70 -14.18 -11.11
C TYR A 100 17.11 -14.01 -11.68
N VAL A 101 17.26 -14.27 -12.97
CA VAL A 101 18.52 -14.04 -13.68
C VAL A 101 18.33 -12.84 -14.58
N GLU A 102 19.12 -11.81 -14.36
CA GLU A 102 19.16 -10.60 -15.17
C GLU A 102 20.64 -10.34 -15.53
N ASP A 103 20.92 -10.12 -16.82
CA ASP A 103 22.28 -9.92 -17.35
C ASP A 103 23.28 -11.05 -16.98
N GLY A 104 22.78 -12.28 -16.89
CA GLY A 104 23.60 -13.46 -16.54
C GLY A 104 23.98 -13.56 -15.06
N GLN A 105 23.47 -12.67 -14.20
CA GLN A 105 23.68 -12.71 -12.75
C GLN A 105 22.40 -13.11 -12.01
N LEU A 106 22.56 -13.96 -10.99
CA LEU A 106 21.45 -14.29 -10.09
C LEU A 106 21.18 -13.10 -9.17
N GLN A 107 19.93 -12.69 -9.09
CA GLN A 107 19.46 -11.66 -8.17
C GLN A 107 18.34 -12.18 -7.29
N LEU A 108 18.30 -11.70 -6.04
CA LEU A 108 17.23 -12.00 -5.09
C LEU A 108 16.02 -11.10 -5.36
N LEU A 109 14.83 -11.71 -5.46
CA LEU A 109 13.58 -10.96 -5.54
C LEU A 109 13.27 -10.27 -4.21
N ARG A 110 13.45 -8.95 -4.17
CA ARG A 110 13.28 -8.16 -2.93
C ARG A 110 11.82 -7.92 -2.53
N THR A 111 10.91 -7.83 -3.51
CA THR A 111 9.49 -7.54 -3.25
C THR A 111 8.56 -8.32 -4.19
N HIS A 112 7.37 -8.68 -3.71
CA HIS A 112 6.35 -9.33 -4.53
C HIS A 112 5.83 -8.45 -5.66
N THR A 113 5.87 -7.12 -5.50
CA THR A 113 5.45 -6.18 -6.54
C THR A 113 6.40 -6.19 -7.74
N MET A 114 7.70 -6.45 -7.52
CA MET A 114 8.68 -6.62 -8.61
C MET A 114 8.41 -7.85 -9.47
N LYS A 115 7.79 -8.91 -8.92
CA LYS A 115 7.54 -10.17 -9.64
C LYS A 115 6.77 -9.94 -10.95
N LYS A 116 5.68 -9.16 -10.89
CA LYS A 116 4.86 -8.85 -12.09
C LYS A 116 5.65 -8.03 -13.11
N GLY A 117 6.44 -7.05 -12.64
CA GLY A 117 7.25 -6.20 -13.52
C GLY A 117 8.35 -6.99 -14.24
N LEU A 118 9.00 -7.93 -13.55
CA LEU A 118 10.02 -8.80 -14.13
C LEU A 118 9.43 -9.78 -15.13
N GLN A 119 8.29 -10.38 -14.81
CA GLN A 119 7.57 -11.27 -15.74
C GLN A 119 7.13 -10.54 -17.02
N ALA A 120 6.67 -9.28 -16.90
CA ALA A 120 6.33 -8.47 -18.06
C ALA A 120 7.54 -8.12 -18.96
N ARG A 121 8.75 -8.08 -18.40
CA ARG A 121 10.02 -7.92 -19.13
C ARG A 121 10.56 -9.23 -19.70
N GLY A 122 9.84 -10.34 -19.54
CA GLY A 122 10.28 -11.68 -19.96
C GLY A 122 11.32 -12.32 -19.05
N ILE A 123 11.59 -11.74 -17.86
CA ILE A 123 12.53 -12.28 -16.89
C ILE A 123 11.81 -13.31 -16.02
N ASN A 124 12.32 -14.55 -16.00
CA ASN A 124 11.71 -15.62 -15.23
C ASN A 124 12.10 -15.55 -13.75
N VAL A 125 11.11 -15.72 -12.87
CA VAL A 125 11.27 -15.68 -11.42
C VAL A 125 11.10 -17.09 -10.86
N LEU A 126 12.17 -17.65 -10.32
CA LEU A 126 12.27 -19.05 -9.90
C LEU A 126 12.40 -19.17 -8.38
N PRO A 127 11.82 -20.22 -7.75
CA PRO A 127 12.03 -20.51 -6.34
C PRO A 127 13.46 -21.03 -6.08
N VAL A 128 13.93 -20.94 -4.82
CA VAL A 128 15.30 -21.35 -4.47
C VAL A 128 15.63 -22.79 -4.93
N ALA A 129 14.68 -23.71 -4.84
CA ALA A 129 14.87 -25.12 -5.20
C ALA A 129 15.32 -25.34 -6.65
N GLU A 130 14.96 -24.43 -7.57
CA GLU A 130 15.30 -24.53 -8.99
C GLU A 130 16.67 -23.92 -9.32
N VAL A 131 17.16 -22.99 -8.50
CA VAL A 131 18.44 -22.30 -8.69
C VAL A 131 19.58 -22.80 -7.78
N ASP A 132 19.24 -23.50 -6.70
CA ASP A 132 20.19 -23.95 -5.67
C ASP A 132 21.31 -24.84 -6.24
N LYS A 133 20.97 -25.74 -7.16
CA LYS A 133 21.96 -26.67 -7.78
C LYS A 133 23.05 -25.96 -8.61
N LYS A 134 22.76 -24.81 -9.20
CA LYS A 134 23.68 -24.09 -10.10
C LYS A 134 24.37 -22.90 -9.44
N TYR A 135 23.71 -22.30 -8.43
CA TYR A 135 24.13 -21.01 -7.87
C TYR A 135 24.17 -20.99 -6.34
N SER A 136 24.30 -22.14 -5.67
CA SER A 136 24.32 -22.25 -4.19
C SER A 136 25.19 -21.20 -3.50
N SER A 137 26.44 -21.03 -3.94
CA SER A 137 27.36 -20.03 -3.37
C SER A 137 26.91 -18.58 -3.59
N GLN A 138 26.24 -18.28 -4.71
CA GLN A 138 25.70 -16.93 -4.95
C GLN A 138 24.44 -16.69 -4.12
N ILE A 139 23.59 -17.72 -3.96
CA ILE A 139 22.39 -17.65 -3.13
C ILE A 139 22.78 -17.33 -1.69
N ASP A 140 23.75 -18.04 -1.12
CA ASP A 140 24.15 -17.82 0.27
C ASP A 140 24.69 -16.40 0.48
N ARG A 141 25.47 -15.87 -0.47
CA ARG A 141 25.93 -14.47 -0.45
C ARG A 141 24.77 -13.49 -0.53
N LEU A 142 23.84 -13.68 -1.47
CA LEU A 142 22.68 -12.81 -1.64
C LEU A 142 21.76 -12.80 -0.40
N ILE A 143 21.59 -13.95 0.25
CA ILE A 143 20.83 -14.05 1.50
C ILE A 143 21.56 -13.36 2.64
N ALA A 144 22.88 -13.51 2.74
CA ALA A 144 23.70 -12.83 3.74
C ALA A 144 23.63 -11.30 3.58
N ASP A 145 23.82 -10.79 2.36
CA ASP A 145 23.74 -9.36 2.04
C ASP A 145 22.34 -8.81 2.34
N ALA A 146 21.29 -9.54 1.95
CA ALA A 146 19.91 -9.16 2.24
C ALA A 146 19.63 -9.13 3.75
N THR A 147 20.23 -10.06 4.51
CA THR A 147 20.12 -10.12 5.97
C THR A 147 20.82 -8.94 6.62
N GLU A 148 22.04 -8.60 6.18
CA GLU A 148 22.76 -7.43 6.65
C GLU A 148 21.96 -6.14 6.36
N GLN A 149 21.40 -6.03 5.17
CA GLN A 149 20.56 -4.90 4.81
C GLN A 149 19.25 -4.84 5.62
N ALA A 150 18.65 -6.00 5.95
CA ALA A 150 17.49 -6.07 6.83
C ALA A 150 17.80 -5.61 8.26
N VAL A 151 18.98 -5.97 8.80
CA VAL A 151 19.47 -5.51 10.11
C VAL A 151 19.71 -4.01 10.09
N LYS A 152 20.43 -3.48 9.09
CA LYS A 152 20.64 -2.03 8.93
C LYS A 152 19.32 -1.26 8.86
N ASN A 153 18.38 -1.72 8.03
CA ASN A 153 17.07 -1.09 7.90
C ASN A 153 16.24 -1.14 9.19
N PHE A 154 16.36 -2.22 9.97
CA PHE A 154 15.70 -2.32 11.27
C PHE A 154 16.33 -1.36 12.28
N ASN A 155 17.66 -1.32 12.37
CA ASN A 155 18.38 -0.44 13.29
C ASN A 155 18.10 1.04 13.01
N ASN A 156 18.05 1.44 11.74
CA ASN A 156 17.67 2.80 11.36
C ASN A 156 16.24 3.14 11.80
N LYS A 157 15.30 2.19 11.71
CA LYS A 157 13.93 2.39 12.19
C LYS A 157 13.84 2.42 13.72
N VAL A 158 14.69 1.65 14.40
CA VAL A 158 14.84 1.69 15.86
C VAL A 158 15.37 3.04 16.31
N ASP A 159 16.33 3.63 15.59
CA ASP A 159 16.82 4.99 15.88
C ASP A 159 15.69 6.01 15.81
N SER A 160 14.96 6.06 14.69
CA SER A 160 13.83 6.99 14.55
C SER A 160 12.73 6.75 15.59
N TRP A 161 12.50 5.50 15.99
CA TRP A 161 11.54 5.17 17.05
C TRP A 161 12.04 5.63 18.42
N ASN A 162 13.31 5.40 18.73
CA ASN A 162 13.90 5.74 20.02
C ASN A 162 14.00 7.25 20.21
N GLU A 163 14.34 8.00 19.17
CA GLU A 163 14.33 9.48 19.17
C GLU A 163 12.93 10.00 19.54
N TRP A 164 11.89 9.48 18.87
CA TRP A 164 10.50 9.82 19.19
C TRP A 164 10.10 9.37 20.60
N ALA A 165 10.49 8.16 21.00
CA ALA A 165 10.13 7.56 22.28
C ALA A 165 10.78 8.30 23.47
N GLN A 166 12.00 8.83 23.32
CA GLN A 166 12.65 9.65 24.34
C GLN A 166 11.88 10.93 24.65
N VAL A 167 11.32 11.58 23.63
CA VAL A 167 10.57 12.83 23.77
C VAL A 167 9.13 12.59 24.26
N ASN A 168 8.53 11.46 23.88
CA ASN A 168 7.11 11.18 24.10
C ASN A 168 6.82 10.10 25.18
N GLY A 169 7.85 9.63 25.90
CA GLY A 169 7.71 8.61 26.94
C GLY A 169 7.39 7.20 26.41
N GLY A 170 7.85 6.88 25.19
CA GLY A 170 7.68 5.57 24.56
C GLY A 170 8.70 4.53 25.05
N GLU A 171 8.43 3.26 24.75
CA GLU A 171 9.36 2.15 24.99
C GLU A 171 10.62 2.27 24.11
N ILE A 172 11.80 2.21 24.71
CA ILE A 172 13.08 2.20 23.98
C ILE A 172 13.38 0.80 23.47
N LEU A 173 13.66 0.68 22.17
CA LEU A 173 13.96 -0.58 21.51
C LEU A 173 15.47 -0.79 21.37
N THR A 174 15.89 -2.04 21.42
CA THR A 174 17.29 -2.44 21.22
C THR A 174 17.56 -2.76 19.75
N LYS A 175 18.73 -2.33 19.27
CA LYS A 175 19.25 -2.69 17.94
C LYS A 175 19.61 -4.17 17.87
N LYS A 176 19.68 -4.70 16.65
CA LYS A 176 20.18 -6.04 16.35
C LYS A 176 21.57 -6.02 15.72
#